data_AF-A0A1H6B4K1-F1
#
_entry.id   AF-A0A1H6B4K1-F1
#
_cell.length_a   1.000
_cell.length_b   1.000
_cell.length_c   1.000
_cell.angle_alpha   90.00
_cell.angle_beta   90.00
_cell.angle_gamma   90.00
#
_symmetry.space_group_name_H-M   'P 1'
#
loop_
_entity.id
_entity.type
_entity.pdbx_description
1 polymer ?
#
loop_
_entity_poly.entity_id
_entity_poly.type
_entity_poly.pdbx_seq_one_letter_code
_entity_poly.pdbx_strand_id
1 'polypeptide(L)'
;MNPVRYEKVTAKQVLNPVKTPAMPFEHSINPYRGCQHGCSFCYARAMHAFLGLNGDDTFQTNILIKENAPEALREQLRKAARSRKGLAGIGRIAIGTATDPYQQAEGRAKLTRGCLEVLTEYPVPLTITTRSPLILRDLDLLRKLPVYAVNISLNTLNRTTWRNFEPGAPSPAKRLETVRALTDAGIPAGIFMAPMLPYITDGRDELEELFEAASEHGAQFVMASYLRLSASDVKVWFFETIRRHYPQLVGKYARLYAASAYAPREYRDPVRMYIDGLLERYGLRDMDEEEEAPRPQERAAAGLQGRSSGKPLEVAWEPPPAVPGCAGSGCAAANADAAGNGCAAASADASGNGGFAGAAGDSASRGEFACGPDAARQSAGPPGDARAVAAGTKAGAGTPPAPGPDSPPAQLVFSF
;
A
#
# COMPACT_ATOMS: atom_id res chain seq x y z
N MET A 1 4.86 17.46 -14.01
CA MET A 1 4.85 16.96 -12.62
C MET A 1 5.40 18.06 -11.74
N ASN A 2 4.75 18.33 -10.60
CA ASN A 2 5.28 19.29 -9.63
C ASN A 2 6.62 18.77 -9.08
N PRO A 3 7.63 19.64 -8.88
CA PRO A 3 8.92 19.22 -8.35
C PRO A 3 8.76 18.69 -6.92
N VAL A 4 9.47 17.61 -6.61
CA VAL A 4 9.48 17.02 -5.26
C VAL A 4 10.27 17.95 -4.33
N ARG A 5 9.65 18.36 -3.23
CA ARG A 5 10.22 19.13 -2.13
C ARG A 5 10.61 18.17 -1.02
N TYR A 6 11.86 18.30 -0.57
CA TYR A 6 12.39 17.56 0.57
C TYR A 6 12.56 18.51 1.74
N GLU A 7 11.87 18.25 2.84
CA GLU A 7 11.98 19.03 4.07
C GLU A 7 12.63 18.16 5.13
N LYS A 8 13.72 18.66 5.73
CA LYS A 8 14.39 17.97 6.83
C LYS A 8 13.68 18.33 8.13
N VAL A 9 13.37 17.31 8.92
CA VAL A 9 12.73 17.46 10.22
C VAL A 9 13.48 16.65 11.27
N THR A 10 13.54 17.19 12.48
CA THR A 10 14.06 16.47 13.65
C THR A 10 12.94 15.68 14.31
N ALA A 11 13.04 14.35 14.28
CA ALA A 11 12.12 13.47 14.95
C ALA A 11 12.43 13.37 16.44
N LYS A 12 11.44 13.65 17.30
CA LYS A 12 11.50 13.34 18.73
C LYS A 12 11.49 11.82 18.97
N GLN A 13 10.81 11.07 18.11
CA GLN A 13 10.62 9.63 18.23
C GLN A 13 10.54 8.96 16.85
N VAL A 14 11.25 7.84 16.71
CA VAL A 14 11.32 7.04 15.49
C VAL A 14 10.74 5.64 15.70
N LEU A 15 11.01 5.05 16.87
CA LEU A 15 10.42 3.80 17.32
C LEU A 15 9.07 4.09 17.99
N ASN A 16 7.96 3.89 17.26
CA ASN A 16 6.61 4.26 17.73
C ASN A 16 5.88 3.03 18.27
N PRO A 17 5.34 3.05 19.50
CA PRO A 17 4.54 1.95 20.02
C PRO A 17 3.21 1.84 19.28
N VAL A 18 2.82 0.61 18.98
CA VAL A 18 1.57 0.25 18.30
C VAL A 18 0.65 -0.34 19.35
N LYS A 19 -0.46 0.35 19.62
CA LYS A 19 -1.36 0.02 20.74
C LYS A 19 -2.51 -0.90 20.36
N THR A 20 -2.62 -1.28 19.09
CA THR A 20 -3.71 -2.12 18.61
C THR A 20 -3.32 -3.60 18.70
N PRO A 21 -4.09 -4.45 19.41
CA PRO A 21 -3.81 -5.88 19.49
C PRO A 21 -3.91 -6.61 18.14
N ALA A 22 -4.58 -6.02 17.15
CA ALA A 22 -4.77 -6.61 15.83
C ALA A 22 -3.50 -6.57 14.96
N MET A 23 -2.45 -5.85 15.36
CA MET A 23 -1.20 -5.81 14.60
C MET A 23 -0.22 -6.85 15.14
N PRO A 24 0.47 -7.62 14.27
CA PRO A 24 1.41 -8.66 14.69
C PRO A 24 2.78 -8.10 15.11
N PHE A 25 2.83 -6.82 15.53
CA PHE A 25 4.02 -6.09 15.93
C PHE A 25 3.68 -5.00 16.93
N GLU A 26 4.59 -4.74 17.87
CA GLU A 26 4.40 -3.82 18.98
C GLU A 26 5.00 -2.44 18.70
N HIS A 27 5.93 -2.34 17.76
CA HIS A 27 6.55 -1.07 17.39
C HIS A 27 6.65 -0.90 15.88
N SER A 28 6.70 0.35 15.44
CA SER A 28 6.90 0.70 14.03
C SER A 28 7.94 1.78 13.82
N ILE A 29 8.62 1.71 12.69
CA ILE A 29 9.60 2.68 12.23
C ILE A 29 9.20 3.19 10.83
N ASN A 30 9.12 4.50 10.69
CA ASN A 30 8.90 5.18 9.41
C ASN A 30 9.89 6.35 9.34
N PRO A 31 11.03 6.23 8.61
CA PRO A 31 12.04 7.29 8.52
C PRO A 31 11.56 8.52 7.75
N TYR A 32 10.47 8.40 7.00
CA TYR A 32 9.91 9.46 6.15
C TYR A 32 8.45 9.75 6.51
N ARG A 33 7.99 10.96 6.19
CA ARG A 33 6.56 11.25 5.98
C ARG A 33 6.35 11.75 4.55
N GLY A 34 5.22 11.40 3.94
CA GLY A 34 5.06 11.46 2.49
C GLY A 34 5.70 10.26 1.81
N CYS A 35 5.18 9.90 0.64
CA CYS A 35 5.68 8.77 -0.14
C CYS A 35 5.62 9.06 -1.65
N GLN A 36 6.78 9.06 -2.29
CA GLN A 36 6.95 9.33 -3.71
C GLN A 36 6.37 8.23 -4.63
N HIS A 37 5.93 7.09 -4.08
CA HIS A 37 5.19 6.08 -4.84
C HIS A 37 3.80 6.56 -5.29
N GLY A 38 3.20 7.51 -4.57
CA GLY A 38 2.00 8.18 -5.03
C GLY A 38 0.72 7.37 -5.01
N CYS A 39 0.67 6.25 -4.28
CA CYS A 39 -0.48 5.34 -4.35
C CYS A 39 -1.80 6.06 -4.02
N SER A 40 -2.80 6.00 -4.91
CA SER A 40 -4.06 6.73 -4.72
C SER A 40 -4.95 6.18 -3.60
N PHE A 41 -4.75 4.92 -3.23
CA PHE A 41 -5.42 4.28 -2.09
C PHE A 41 -4.65 4.43 -0.76
N CYS A 42 -3.50 5.13 -0.74
CA CYS A 42 -2.62 5.15 0.43
C CYS A 42 -3.29 5.81 1.63
N TYR A 43 -3.55 5.03 2.68
CA TYR A 43 -4.12 5.55 3.92
C TYR A 43 -3.23 6.61 4.59
N ALA A 44 -1.90 6.53 4.40
CA ALA A 44 -0.95 7.46 5.01
C ALA A 44 -1.03 8.88 4.44
N ARG A 45 -1.77 9.10 3.35
CA ARG A 45 -2.17 10.43 2.89
C ARG A 45 -2.90 11.22 3.99
N ALA A 46 -3.68 10.54 4.84
CA ALA A 46 -4.31 11.16 6.00
C ALA A 46 -3.29 11.71 7.00
N MET A 47 -2.05 11.22 7.01
CA MET A 47 -1.00 11.74 7.90
C MET A 47 -0.56 13.16 7.54
N HIS A 48 -0.74 13.57 6.28
CA HIS A 48 -0.51 14.96 5.85
C HIS A 48 -1.63 15.89 6.30
N ALA A 49 -2.89 15.41 6.36
CA ALA A 49 -4.02 16.17 6.89
C ALA A 49 -3.73 16.69 8.32
N PHE A 50 -3.11 15.86 9.17
CA PHE A 50 -2.70 16.28 10.52
C PHE A 50 -1.60 17.35 10.57
N LEU A 51 -0.91 17.62 9.46
CA LEU A 51 0.12 18.66 9.33
C LEU A 51 -0.42 19.93 8.67
N GLY A 52 -1.74 20.04 8.46
CA GLY A 52 -2.35 21.14 7.71
C GLY A 52 -2.09 21.07 6.20
N LEU A 53 -1.63 19.92 5.70
CA LEU A 53 -1.43 19.64 4.27
C LEU A 53 -2.58 18.79 3.76
N ASN A 54 -2.95 18.90 2.48
CA ASN A 54 -4.00 18.06 1.92
C ASN A 54 -3.51 16.61 1.72
N GLY A 55 -4.43 15.63 1.76
CA GLY A 55 -4.15 14.23 1.41
C GLY A 55 -4.00 13.95 -0.10
N ASP A 56 -3.88 15.01 -0.91
CA ASP A 56 -3.82 14.99 -2.37
C ASP A 56 -2.39 14.71 -2.88
N ASP A 57 -2.07 15.10 -4.11
CA ASP A 57 -0.74 14.93 -4.71
C ASP A 57 0.41 15.57 -3.92
N THR A 58 0.13 16.49 -2.99
CA THR A 58 1.17 17.02 -2.08
C THR A 58 1.79 15.91 -1.23
N PHE A 59 1.08 14.81 -0.96
CA PHE A 59 1.64 13.64 -0.26
C PHE A 59 2.82 12.99 -0.98
N GLN A 60 2.83 12.99 -2.31
CA GLN A 60 3.92 12.40 -3.10
C GLN A 60 4.99 13.41 -3.49
N THR A 61 4.71 14.71 -3.39
CA THR A 61 5.68 15.77 -3.72
C THR A 61 6.31 16.43 -2.51
N ASN A 62 5.73 16.35 -1.31
CA ASN A 62 6.31 16.94 -0.09
C ASN A 62 6.77 15.81 0.83
N ILE A 63 8.08 15.56 0.86
CA ILE A 63 8.67 14.46 1.63
C ILE A 63 9.40 15.03 2.83
N LEU A 64 8.92 14.69 4.03
CA LEU A 64 9.60 15.05 5.27
C LEU A 64 10.61 13.94 5.61
N ILE A 65 11.87 14.31 5.66
CA ILE A 65 13.02 13.46 5.95
C ILE A 65 13.34 13.62 7.42
N LYS A 66 13.17 12.56 8.22
CA LYS A 66 13.55 12.56 9.64
C LYS A 66 15.06 12.42 9.76
N GLU A 67 15.81 13.50 9.57
CA GLU A 67 17.25 13.44 9.33
C GLU A 67 18.05 12.81 10.47
N ASN A 68 17.54 12.89 11.70
CA ASN A 68 18.13 12.29 12.90
C ASN A 68 17.57 10.88 13.20
N ALA A 69 16.96 10.19 12.23
CA ALA A 69 16.24 8.95 12.50
C ALA A 69 17.12 7.84 13.10
N PRO A 70 18.32 7.56 12.57
CA PRO A 70 19.24 6.59 13.17
C PRO A 70 19.66 6.96 14.60
N GLU A 71 20.00 8.23 14.85
CA GLU A 71 20.46 8.71 16.15
C GLU A 71 19.36 8.60 17.20
N ALA A 72 18.15 9.03 16.84
CA ALA A 72 16.97 8.92 17.71
C ALA A 72 16.64 7.46 18.00
N LEU A 73 16.69 6.58 17.00
CA LEU A 73 16.47 5.14 17.19
C LEU A 73 17.49 4.53 18.14
N ARG A 74 18.79 4.85 17.98
CA ARG A 74 19.87 4.35 18.84
C ARG A 74 19.64 4.74 20.29
N GLU A 75 19.30 6.00 20.54
CA GLU A 75 19.02 6.48 21.90
C GLU A 75 17.79 5.80 22.52
N GLN A 76 16.75 5.55 21.73
CA GLN A 76 15.55 4.85 22.18
C GLN A 76 15.83 3.39 22.53
N LEU A 77 16.59 2.67 21.71
CA LEU A 77 16.98 1.28 21.96
C LEU A 77 17.96 1.17 23.13
N ARG A 78 18.90 2.10 23.28
CA ARG A 78 19.80 2.19 24.43
C ARG A 78 19.02 2.37 25.74
N LYS A 79 17.99 3.21 25.74
CA LYS A 79 17.09 3.37 26.90
C LYS A 79 16.31 2.09 27.19
N ALA A 80 15.75 1.44 26.16
CA ALA A 80 15.02 0.20 26.31
C ALA A 80 15.91 -0.94 26.86
N ALA A 81 17.14 -1.06 26.37
CA ALA A 81 18.13 -2.03 26.83
C ALA A 81 18.47 -1.88 28.32
N ARG A 82 18.42 -0.66 28.87
CA ARG A 82 18.64 -0.38 30.30
C ARG A 82 17.39 -0.55 31.17
N SER A 83 16.23 -0.77 30.56
CA SER A 83 14.98 -0.94 31.29
C SER A 83 14.89 -2.34 31.91
N ARG A 84 14.01 -2.52 32.91
CA ARG A 84 13.76 -3.84 33.52
C ARG A 84 13.35 -4.91 32.50
N LYS A 85 12.68 -4.51 31.41
CA LYS A 85 12.23 -5.44 30.35
C LYS A 85 13.30 -5.69 29.29
N GLY A 86 14.41 -4.94 29.30
CA GLY A 86 15.45 -4.99 28.26
C GLY A 86 14.90 -4.76 26.84
N LEU A 87 15.62 -5.25 25.84
CA LEU A 87 15.17 -5.22 24.44
C LEU A 87 13.94 -6.08 24.17
N ALA A 88 13.70 -7.13 24.98
CA ALA A 88 12.51 -7.97 24.86
C ALA A 88 11.21 -7.16 25.05
N GLY A 89 11.25 -6.05 25.80
CA GLY A 89 10.13 -5.14 25.95
C GLY A 89 9.73 -4.38 24.68
N ILE A 90 10.54 -4.41 23.62
CA ILE A 90 10.21 -3.84 22.31
C ILE A 90 9.32 -4.78 21.49
N GLY A 91 9.42 -6.10 21.66
CA GLY A 91 8.73 -7.05 20.80
C GLY A 91 9.24 -6.99 19.35
N ARG A 92 8.35 -7.08 18.37
CA ARG A 92 8.64 -7.02 16.94
C ARG A 92 8.51 -5.59 16.41
N ILE A 93 9.42 -5.21 15.52
CA ILE A 93 9.43 -3.92 14.83
C ILE A 93 8.93 -4.08 13.40
N ALA A 94 7.94 -3.30 12.99
CA ALA A 94 7.55 -3.17 11.58
C ALA A 94 8.13 -1.89 10.96
N ILE A 95 8.96 -2.03 9.94
CA ILE A 95 9.51 -0.91 9.17
C ILE A 95 8.66 -0.72 7.92
N GLY A 96 8.23 0.52 7.67
CA GLY A 96 7.47 0.85 6.47
C GLY A 96 5.96 0.67 6.59
N THR A 97 5.41 0.86 7.79
CA THR A 97 3.98 0.70 8.02
C THR A 97 3.16 1.81 7.35
N ALA A 98 3.64 3.05 7.34
CA ALA A 98 2.92 4.22 6.83
C ALA A 98 3.55 4.81 5.56
N THR A 99 4.87 4.83 5.46
CA THR A 99 5.59 5.31 4.28
C THR A 99 6.58 4.27 3.81
N ASP A 100 6.91 4.26 2.53
CA ASP A 100 7.86 3.28 2.03
C ASP A 100 9.28 3.66 2.47
N PRO A 101 9.98 2.78 3.20
CA PRO A 101 11.32 3.07 3.72
C PRO A 101 12.37 3.10 2.60
N TYR A 102 12.04 2.57 1.42
CA TYR A 102 12.91 2.48 0.25
C TYR A 102 12.38 3.28 -0.96
N GLN A 103 11.53 4.28 -0.71
CA GLN A 103 11.13 5.26 -1.73
C GLN A 103 12.35 6.01 -2.31
N GLN A 104 12.15 6.73 -3.40
CA GLN A 104 13.21 7.43 -4.14
C GLN A 104 14.11 8.32 -3.25
N ALA A 105 13.54 8.97 -2.23
CA ALA A 105 14.29 9.77 -1.25
C ALA A 105 15.42 8.97 -0.56
N GLU A 106 15.18 7.69 -0.26
CA GLU A 106 16.14 6.79 0.40
C GLU A 106 17.40 6.53 -0.44
N GLY A 107 17.31 6.68 -1.76
CA GLY A 107 18.47 6.56 -2.66
C GLY A 107 19.60 7.53 -2.31
N ARG A 108 19.25 8.70 -1.75
CA ARG A 108 20.22 9.72 -1.31
C ARG A 108 20.33 9.80 0.21
N ALA A 109 19.19 9.78 0.92
CA ALA A 109 19.15 10.07 2.35
C ALA A 109 19.70 8.91 3.22
N LYS A 110 19.59 7.66 2.75
CA LYS A 110 20.11 6.46 3.44
C LYS A 110 19.65 6.32 4.91
N LEU A 111 18.50 6.88 5.28
CA LEU A 111 18.01 6.84 6.65
C LEU A 111 17.53 5.46 7.06
N THR A 112 16.88 4.73 6.16
CA THR A 112 16.50 3.34 6.41
C THR A 112 17.73 2.49 6.62
N ARG A 113 18.75 2.63 5.76
CA ARG A 113 20.04 1.95 5.97
C ARG A 113 20.65 2.29 7.33
N GLY A 114 20.73 3.57 7.69
CA GLY A 114 21.26 3.97 9.01
C GLY A 114 20.46 3.39 10.17
N CYS A 115 19.14 3.27 10.05
CA CYS A 115 18.32 2.58 11.04
C CYS A 115 18.62 1.07 11.11
N LEU A 116 18.84 0.41 9.97
CA LEU A 116 19.25 -1.00 9.93
C LEU A 116 20.64 -1.20 10.56
N GLU A 117 21.60 -0.31 10.32
CA GLU A 117 22.92 -0.33 10.96
C GLU A 117 22.77 -0.26 12.49
N VAL A 118 21.94 0.65 13.00
CA VAL A 118 21.62 0.71 14.44
C VAL A 118 21.00 -0.60 14.94
N LEU A 119 20.07 -1.19 14.19
CA LEU A 119 19.44 -2.45 14.58
C LEU A 119 20.41 -3.64 14.58
N THR A 120 21.54 -3.57 13.86
CA THR A 120 22.58 -4.61 13.99
C THR A 120 23.30 -4.54 15.35
N GLU A 121 23.32 -3.38 16.01
CA GLU A 121 23.83 -3.22 17.37
C GLU A 121 22.81 -3.70 18.43
N TYR A 122 21.52 -3.71 18.10
CA TYR A 122 20.40 -4.07 18.98
C TYR A 122 19.44 -5.03 18.25
N PRO A 123 19.75 -6.35 18.20
CA PRO A 123 19.05 -7.30 17.35
C PRO A 123 17.63 -7.56 17.87
N VAL A 124 16.67 -6.77 17.37
CA VAL A 124 15.24 -6.90 17.63
C VAL A 124 14.56 -7.50 16.40
N PRO A 125 13.69 -8.51 16.53
CA PRO A 125 12.96 -9.09 15.40
C PRO A 125 12.20 -8.04 14.61
N LEU A 126 12.29 -8.10 13.28
CA LEU A 126 11.69 -7.08 12.43
C LEU A 126 11.04 -7.60 11.16
N THR A 127 10.07 -6.84 10.65
CA THR A 127 9.53 -6.96 9.30
C THR A 127 9.79 -5.66 8.54
N ILE A 128 9.89 -5.76 7.21
CA ILE A 128 10.04 -4.60 6.33
C ILE A 128 9.00 -4.70 5.22
N THR A 129 8.16 -3.67 5.08
CA THR A 129 7.22 -3.57 3.97
C THR A 129 7.69 -2.52 2.97
N THR A 130 7.82 -2.89 1.69
CA THR A 130 8.27 -1.99 0.63
C THR A 130 7.74 -2.40 -0.75
N ARG A 131 7.75 -1.46 -1.70
CA ARG A 131 7.52 -1.69 -3.13
C ARG A 131 8.82 -1.63 -3.94
N SER A 132 9.95 -1.35 -3.30
CA SER A 132 11.16 -0.88 -3.98
C SER A 132 12.28 -1.93 -4.02
N PRO A 133 12.93 -2.14 -5.18
CA PRO A 133 14.11 -3.00 -5.29
C PRO A 133 15.32 -2.42 -4.56
N LEU A 134 15.26 -1.16 -4.11
CA LEU A 134 16.37 -0.51 -3.39
C LEU A 134 16.74 -1.23 -2.09
N ILE A 135 15.81 -2.03 -1.52
CA ILE A 135 16.10 -2.90 -0.39
C ILE A 135 17.28 -3.86 -0.63
N LEU A 136 17.50 -4.27 -1.90
CA LEU A 136 18.60 -5.17 -2.26
C LEU A 136 19.98 -4.56 -2.02
N ARG A 137 20.09 -3.22 -1.95
CA ARG A 137 21.32 -2.52 -1.56
C ARG A 137 21.79 -2.92 -0.15
N ASP A 138 20.85 -3.24 0.73
CA ASP A 138 21.11 -3.43 2.16
C ASP A 138 21.12 -4.93 2.56
N LEU A 139 21.26 -5.84 1.59
CA LEU A 139 21.40 -7.29 1.85
C LEU A 139 22.55 -7.63 2.82
N ASP A 140 23.60 -6.81 2.86
CA ASP A 140 24.73 -6.95 3.77
C ASP A 140 24.34 -6.75 5.25
N LEU A 141 23.31 -5.92 5.50
CA LEU A 141 22.75 -5.68 6.84
C LEU A 141 21.62 -6.66 7.13
N LEU A 142 20.72 -6.90 6.17
CA LEU A 142 19.56 -7.79 6.35
C LEU A 142 19.98 -9.20 6.78
N ARG A 143 21.09 -9.73 6.25
CA ARG A 143 21.63 -11.05 6.65
C ARG A 143 22.11 -11.13 8.10
N LYS A 144 22.37 -9.98 8.75
CA LYS A 144 22.82 -9.91 10.14
C LYS A 144 21.67 -9.67 11.12
N LEU A 145 20.49 -9.36 10.61
CA LEU A 145 19.33 -8.98 11.40
C LEU A 145 18.37 -10.17 11.55
N PRO A 146 17.62 -10.27 12.66
CA PRO A 146 16.53 -11.22 12.81
C PRO A 146 15.31 -10.78 11.99
N VAL A 147 15.45 -10.78 10.66
CA VAL A 147 14.37 -10.45 9.72
C VAL A 147 13.35 -11.57 9.69
N TYR A 148 12.15 -11.29 10.19
CA TYR A 148 11.04 -12.23 10.18
C TYR A 148 10.46 -12.39 8.77
N ALA A 149 10.24 -11.26 8.07
CA ALA A 149 9.74 -11.23 6.71
C ALA A 149 10.02 -9.88 6.03
N VAL A 150 10.30 -9.92 4.74
CA VAL A 150 10.19 -8.77 3.83
C VAL A 150 8.91 -8.89 3.02
N ASN A 151 8.05 -7.90 3.16
CA ASN A 151 6.74 -7.85 2.54
C ASN A 151 6.82 -6.95 1.30
N ILE A 152 6.85 -7.56 0.11
CA ILE A 152 6.86 -6.81 -1.15
C ILE A 152 5.43 -6.50 -1.55
N SER A 153 5.01 -5.23 -1.49
CA SER A 153 3.65 -4.87 -1.87
C SER A 153 3.46 -4.95 -3.39
N LEU A 154 2.53 -5.78 -3.84
CA LEU A 154 2.21 -5.98 -5.25
C LEU A 154 0.74 -6.40 -5.38
N ASN A 155 -0.07 -5.56 -6.04
CA ASN A 155 -1.52 -5.76 -6.14
C ASN A 155 -1.96 -6.35 -7.48
N THR A 156 -1.15 -6.22 -8.54
CA THR A 156 -1.54 -6.63 -9.89
C THR A 156 -0.31 -6.73 -10.79
N LEU A 157 -0.35 -7.65 -11.76
CA LEU A 157 0.62 -7.71 -12.85
C LEU A 157 0.22 -6.81 -14.03
N ASN A 158 -1.04 -6.34 -14.08
CA ASN A 158 -1.55 -5.51 -15.15
C ASN A 158 -0.88 -4.12 -15.14
N ARG A 159 -0.14 -3.82 -16.21
CA ARG A 159 0.64 -2.58 -16.34
C ARG A 159 -0.22 -1.31 -16.30
N THR A 160 -1.43 -1.37 -16.85
CA THR A 160 -2.35 -0.23 -16.88
C THR A 160 -2.89 0.03 -15.48
N THR A 161 -3.40 -1.00 -14.81
CA THR A 161 -3.89 -0.90 -13.43
C THR A 161 -2.79 -0.42 -12.48
N TRP A 162 -1.58 -1.01 -12.54
CA TRP A 162 -0.45 -0.55 -11.74
C TRP A 162 -0.17 0.95 -11.93
N ARG A 163 -0.09 1.43 -13.18
CA ARG A 163 0.18 2.85 -13.48
C ARG A 163 -0.92 3.80 -12.99
N ASN A 164 -2.18 3.36 -13.04
CA ASN A 164 -3.31 4.16 -12.60
C ASN A 164 -3.32 4.37 -11.09
N PHE A 165 -2.89 3.38 -10.32
CA PHE A 165 -2.97 3.44 -8.85
C PHE A 165 -1.65 3.74 -8.16
N GLU A 166 -0.50 3.35 -8.71
CA GLU A 166 0.82 3.47 -8.07
C GLU A 166 1.89 4.02 -9.04
N PRO A 167 1.69 5.23 -9.60
CA PRO A 167 2.48 5.74 -10.73
C PRO A 167 3.97 5.92 -10.43
N GLY A 168 4.33 6.15 -9.16
CA GLY A 168 5.71 6.33 -8.73
C GLY A 168 6.38 5.05 -8.22
N ALA A 169 5.64 3.95 -8.04
CA ALA A 169 6.21 2.69 -7.59
C ALA A 169 6.89 1.93 -8.74
N PRO A 170 7.89 1.06 -8.48
CA PRO A 170 8.49 0.20 -9.51
C PRO A 170 7.46 -0.73 -10.16
N SER A 171 7.74 -1.17 -11.39
CA SER A 171 6.86 -2.09 -12.14
C SER A 171 6.68 -3.44 -11.41
N PRO A 172 5.54 -4.12 -11.62
CA PRO A 172 5.28 -5.47 -11.10
C PRO A 172 6.44 -6.47 -11.28
N ALA A 173 6.98 -6.57 -12.50
CA ALA A 173 8.10 -7.45 -12.82
C ALA A 173 9.33 -7.20 -11.91
N LYS A 174 9.72 -5.93 -11.72
CA LYS A 174 10.82 -5.56 -10.82
C LYS A 174 10.56 -5.93 -9.36
N ARG A 175 9.31 -5.92 -8.92
CA ARG A 175 8.94 -6.33 -7.55
C ARG A 175 9.04 -7.85 -7.38
N LEU A 176 8.59 -8.62 -8.37
CA LEU A 176 8.77 -10.08 -8.40
C LEU A 176 10.26 -10.47 -8.44
N GLU A 177 11.05 -9.82 -9.29
CA GLU A 177 12.52 -9.99 -9.32
C GLU A 177 13.16 -9.67 -7.95
N THR A 178 12.62 -8.68 -7.22
CA THR A 178 13.08 -8.34 -5.87
C THR A 178 12.80 -9.45 -4.87
N VAL A 179 11.60 -10.06 -4.94
CA VAL A 179 11.25 -11.24 -4.10
C VAL A 179 12.24 -12.38 -4.35
N ARG A 180 12.51 -12.68 -5.62
CA ARG A 180 13.48 -13.72 -6.01
C ARG A 180 14.86 -13.42 -5.46
N ALA A 181 15.37 -12.20 -5.66
CA ALA A 181 16.69 -11.82 -5.17
C ALA A 181 16.81 -11.85 -3.63
N LEU A 182 15.74 -11.54 -2.90
CA LEU A 182 15.70 -11.66 -1.43
C LEU A 182 15.73 -13.11 -0.97
N THR A 183 14.90 -13.95 -1.58
CA THR A 183 14.80 -15.38 -1.22
C THR A 183 16.05 -16.16 -1.61
N ASP A 184 16.62 -15.90 -2.79
CA ASP A 184 17.94 -16.42 -3.22
C ASP A 184 19.06 -16.00 -2.25
N ALA A 185 18.93 -14.84 -1.60
CA ALA A 185 19.86 -14.35 -0.58
C ALA A 185 19.61 -14.92 0.83
N GLY A 186 18.61 -15.79 1.01
CA GLY A 186 18.22 -16.39 2.28
C GLY A 186 17.35 -15.50 3.17
N ILE A 187 16.80 -14.39 2.65
CA ILE A 187 15.91 -13.49 3.39
C ILE A 187 14.45 -13.92 3.16
N PRO A 188 13.66 -14.21 4.21
CA PRO A 188 12.25 -14.56 4.05
C PRO A 188 11.49 -13.42 3.37
N ALA A 189 10.86 -13.68 2.23
CA ALA A 189 10.12 -12.67 1.48
C ALA A 189 8.85 -13.24 0.85
N GLY A 190 7.86 -12.37 0.66
CA GLY A 190 6.58 -12.71 0.08
C GLY A 190 5.82 -11.49 -0.43
N ILE A 191 4.61 -11.72 -0.93
CA ILE A 191 3.78 -10.68 -1.53
C ILE A 191 2.76 -10.16 -0.54
N PHE A 192 2.63 -8.83 -0.46
CA PHE A 192 1.53 -8.16 0.21
C PHE A 192 0.59 -7.57 -0.85
N MET A 193 -0.53 -8.25 -1.07
CA MET A 193 -1.64 -7.80 -1.91
C MET A 193 -2.58 -6.90 -1.08
N ALA A 194 -2.05 -5.76 -0.65
CA ALA A 194 -2.68 -4.85 0.27
C ALA A 194 -2.57 -3.40 -0.25
N PRO A 195 -3.64 -2.84 -0.85
CA PRO A 195 -4.99 -3.38 -0.93
C PRO A 195 -5.30 -4.18 -2.20
N MET A 196 -6.09 -5.25 -2.08
CA MET A 196 -6.94 -5.74 -3.17
C MET A 196 -8.03 -4.72 -3.49
N LEU A 197 -8.21 -4.42 -4.78
CA LEU A 197 -9.16 -3.44 -5.30
C LEU A 197 -10.39 -4.16 -5.88
N PRO A 198 -11.58 -4.01 -5.28
CA PRO A 198 -12.81 -4.64 -5.77
C PRO A 198 -13.11 -4.40 -7.24
N TYR A 199 -13.43 -5.45 -7.99
CA TYR A 199 -13.70 -5.45 -9.43
C TYR A 199 -12.51 -5.09 -10.33
N ILE A 200 -11.31 -4.92 -9.78
CA ILE A 200 -10.13 -4.48 -10.54
C ILE A 200 -8.95 -5.44 -10.38
N THR A 201 -8.69 -5.93 -9.17
CA THR A 201 -7.55 -6.84 -8.91
C THR A 201 -7.96 -8.10 -8.17
N ASP A 202 -9.25 -8.33 -7.96
CA ASP A 202 -9.81 -9.48 -7.24
C ASP A 202 -10.63 -10.40 -8.16
N GLY A 203 -10.43 -10.27 -9.48
CA GLY A 203 -10.91 -11.24 -10.45
C GLY A 203 -10.09 -12.53 -10.39
N ARG A 204 -10.69 -13.62 -10.84
CA ARG A 204 -10.08 -14.96 -10.74
C ARG A 204 -8.78 -15.06 -11.51
N ASP A 205 -8.80 -14.60 -12.77
CA ASP A 205 -7.65 -14.63 -13.67
C ASP A 205 -6.51 -13.76 -13.11
N GLU A 206 -6.81 -12.54 -12.62
CA GLU A 206 -5.78 -11.67 -12.03
C GLU A 206 -5.14 -12.27 -10.77
N LEU A 207 -5.93 -12.97 -9.95
CA LEU A 207 -5.43 -13.66 -8.77
C LEU A 207 -4.59 -14.88 -9.15
N GLU A 208 -5.05 -15.72 -10.08
CA GLU A 208 -4.29 -16.89 -10.53
C GLU A 208 -2.94 -16.49 -11.12
N GLU A 209 -2.91 -15.51 -12.03
CA GLU A 209 -1.68 -15.00 -12.63
C GLU A 209 -0.69 -14.47 -11.57
N LEU A 210 -1.19 -13.72 -10.58
CA LEU A 210 -0.34 -13.13 -9.55
C LEU A 210 0.21 -14.18 -8.58
N PHE A 211 -0.59 -15.17 -8.19
CA PHE A 211 -0.16 -16.24 -7.28
C PHE A 211 0.83 -17.20 -7.95
N GLU A 212 0.59 -17.56 -9.22
CA GLU A 212 1.53 -18.33 -10.03
C GLU A 212 2.87 -17.59 -10.12
N ALA A 213 2.86 -16.32 -10.57
CA ALA A 213 4.07 -15.53 -10.70
C ALA A 213 4.79 -15.32 -9.36
N ALA A 214 4.06 -15.15 -8.26
CA ALA A 214 4.64 -15.06 -6.92
C ALA A 214 5.40 -16.34 -6.55
N SER A 215 4.79 -17.51 -6.77
CA SER A 215 5.40 -18.82 -6.52
C SER A 215 6.64 -19.06 -7.39
N GLU A 216 6.56 -18.77 -8.70
CA GLU A 216 7.70 -18.89 -9.63
C GLU A 216 8.90 -18.01 -9.25
N HIS A 217 8.65 -16.88 -8.59
CA HIS A 217 9.68 -15.96 -8.11
C HIS A 217 10.12 -16.26 -6.66
N GLY A 218 9.71 -17.40 -6.10
CA GLY A 218 10.17 -17.87 -4.79
C GLY A 218 9.52 -17.17 -3.60
N ALA A 219 8.36 -16.50 -3.79
CA ALA A 219 7.60 -15.98 -2.65
C ALA A 219 7.28 -17.12 -1.67
N GLN A 220 7.48 -16.88 -0.37
CA GLN A 220 7.20 -17.88 0.66
C GLN A 220 5.79 -17.75 1.26
N PHE A 221 5.13 -16.63 0.98
CA PHE A 221 3.80 -16.30 1.47
C PHE A 221 3.14 -15.26 0.57
N VAL A 222 1.82 -15.20 0.65
CA VAL A 222 1.01 -14.09 0.12
C VAL A 222 0.05 -13.67 1.24
N MET A 223 0.04 -12.38 1.57
CA MET A 223 -1.00 -11.78 2.40
C MET A 223 -1.93 -10.97 1.51
N ALA A 224 -3.23 -11.21 1.63
CA ALA A 224 -4.25 -10.50 0.86
C ALA A 224 -5.18 -9.73 1.80
N SER A 225 -5.31 -8.42 1.56
CA SER A 225 -6.16 -7.55 2.38
C SER A 225 -6.93 -6.59 1.50
N TYR A 226 -8.23 -6.48 1.73
CA TYR A 226 -9.10 -5.63 0.93
C TYR A 226 -8.91 -4.15 1.21
N LEU A 227 -9.12 -3.34 0.18
CA LEU A 227 -9.14 -1.88 0.28
C LEU A 227 -10.03 -1.41 1.43
N ARG A 228 -9.42 -0.60 2.31
CA ARG A 228 -10.05 0.10 3.42
C ARG A 228 -10.00 1.62 3.19
N LEU A 229 -11.16 2.26 3.12
CA LEU A 229 -11.31 3.71 2.91
C LEU A 229 -11.82 4.41 4.17
N SER A 230 -11.00 4.45 5.23
CA SER A 230 -11.40 5.02 6.52
C SER A 230 -11.25 6.54 6.64
N ALA A 231 -10.34 7.15 5.88
CA ALA A 231 -10.14 8.61 5.92
C ALA A 231 -10.91 9.27 4.77
N SER A 232 -11.69 10.31 5.09
CA SER A 232 -12.52 11.05 4.12
C SER A 232 -11.72 11.55 2.93
N ASP A 233 -10.56 12.16 3.19
CA ASP A 233 -9.73 12.78 2.14
C ASP A 233 -9.13 11.73 1.22
N VAL A 234 -8.75 10.58 1.78
CA VAL A 234 -8.26 9.44 1.01
C VAL A 234 -9.38 8.84 0.17
N LYS A 235 -10.60 8.75 0.72
CA LYS A 235 -11.78 8.28 -0.02
C LYS A 235 -12.08 9.21 -1.20
N VAL A 236 -12.09 10.53 -1.01
CA VAL A 236 -12.31 11.50 -2.10
C VAL A 236 -11.26 11.33 -3.20
N TRP A 237 -9.98 11.28 -2.83
CA TRP A 237 -8.87 11.12 -3.76
C TRP A 237 -8.94 9.79 -4.53
N PHE A 238 -9.23 8.69 -3.84
CA PHE A 238 -9.42 7.39 -4.44
C PHE A 238 -10.59 7.40 -5.44
N PHE A 239 -11.72 7.98 -5.09
CA PHE A 239 -12.88 8.09 -6.00
C PHE A 239 -12.61 8.99 -7.21
N GLU A 240 -11.73 10.00 -7.10
CA GLU A 240 -11.26 10.74 -8.26
C GLU A 240 -10.48 9.85 -9.22
N THR A 241 -9.60 9.00 -8.68
CA THR A 241 -8.84 8.01 -9.47
C THR A 241 -9.79 7.04 -10.18
N ILE A 242 -10.80 6.51 -9.46
CA ILE A 242 -11.81 5.63 -10.05
C ILE A 242 -12.60 6.37 -11.14
N ARG A 243 -13.04 7.60 -10.92
CA ARG A 243 -13.76 8.39 -11.93
C ARG A 243 -12.94 8.61 -13.19
N ARG A 244 -11.63 8.83 -13.05
CA ARG A 244 -10.71 9.11 -14.16
C ARG A 244 -10.38 7.86 -14.98
N HIS A 245 -10.14 6.73 -14.32
CA HIS A 245 -9.59 5.53 -14.97
C HIS A 245 -10.58 4.37 -15.12
N TYR A 246 -11.63 4.34 -14.29
CA TYR A 246 -12.66 3.29 -14.26
C TYR A 246 -14.06 3.90 -14.05
N PRO A 247 -14.52 4.84 -14.91
CA PRO A 247 -15.77 5.57 -14.72
C PRO A 247 -16.99 4.64 -14.56
N GLN A 248 -16.98 3.48 -15.23
CA GLN A 248 -18.02 2.44 -15.14
C GLN A 248 -18.14 1.80 -13.75
N LEU A 249 -17.09 1.88 -12.92
CA LEU A 249 -17.08 1.30 -11.58
C LEU A 249 -17.49 2.29 -10.48
N VAL A 250 -17.60 3.59 -10.77
CA VAL A 250 -17.93 4.63 -9.78
C VAL A 250 -19.19 4.27 -8.98
N GLY A 251 -20.27 3.89 -9.66
CA GLY A 251 -21.52 3.51 -9.01
C GLY A 251 -21.41 2.25 -8.17
N LYS A 252 -20.59 1.26 -8.59
CA LYS A 252 -20.35 0.04 -7.82
C LYS A 252 -19.56 0.33 -6.55
N TYR A 253 -18.47 1.10 -6.65
CA TYR A 253 -17.67 1.51 -5.49
C TYR A 253 -18.48 2.38 -4.52
N ALA A 254 -19.31 3.30 -5.03
CA ALA A 254 -20.14 4.15 -4.18
C ALA A 254 -21.09 3.32 -3.31
N ARG A 255 -21.73 2.28 -3.88
CA ARG A 255 -22.57 1.35 -3.14
C ARG A 255 -21.75 0.48 -2.17
N LEU A 256 -20.64 -0.09 -2.64
CA LEU A 256 -19.81 -1.02 -1.86
C LEU A 256 -19.25 -0.38 -0.59
N TYR A 257 -18.89 0.91 -0.65
CA TYR A 257 -18.33 1.69 0.45
C TYR A 257 -19.29 2.76 0.99
N ALA A 258 -20.61 2.58 0.81
CA ALA A 258 -21.61 3.55 1.28
C ALA A 258 -21.69 3.57 2.82
N ALA A 259 -21.81 2.38 3.42
CA ALA A 259 -22.09 2.23 4.85
C ALA A 259 -20.83 2.02 5.71
N SER A 260 -19.72 1.59 5.12
CA SER A 260 -18.50 1.21 5.84
C SER A 260 -17.25 1.62 5.08
N ALA A 261 -16.14 1.72 5.81
CA ALA A 261 -14.80 1.85 5.25
C ALA A 261 -14.31 0.54 4.59
N TYR A 262 -14.96 -0.57 4.87
CA TYR A 262 -14.66 -1.89 4.32
C TYR A 262 -15.73 -2.33 3.32
N ALA A 263 -15.31 -3.14 2.35
CA ALA A 263 -16.26 -3.91 1.55
C ALA A 263 -17.00 -4.93 2.45
N PRO A 264 -18.30 -5.19 2.20
CA PRO A 264 -19.10 -6.15 2.95
C PRO A 264 -18.50 -7.56 2.90
N ARG A 265 -18.73 -8.35 3.96
CA ARG A 265 -18.24 -9.75 4.06
C ARG A 265 -18.78 -10.62 2.94
N GLU A 266 -20.03 -10.41 2.57
CA GLU A 266 -20.72 -11.09 1.47
C GLU A 266 -20.01 -10.90 0.12
N TYR A 267 -19.22 -9.84 -0.02
CA TYR A 267 -18.35 -9.61 -1.18
C TYR A 267 -16.96 -10.22 -1.00
N ARG A 268 -16.36 -10.08 0.19
CA ARG A 268 -14.96 -10.48 0.46
C ARG A 268 -14.79 -11.99 0.64
N ASP A 269 -15.71 -12.63 1.36
CA ASP A 269 -15.57 -14.02 1.81
C ASP A 269 -15.47 -15.01 0.64
N PRO A 270 -16.25 -14.90 -0.46
CA PRO A 270 -16.09 -15.80 -1.61
C PRO A 270 -14.71 -15.68 -2.29
N VAL A 271 -14.14 -14.47 -2.33
CA VAL A 271 -12.80 -14.25 -2.89
C VAL A 271 -11.73 -14.79 -1.94
N ARG A 272 -11.94 -14.63 -0.63
CA ARG A 272 -11.06 -15.21 0.39
C ARG A 272 -10.98 -16.73 0.27
N MET A 273 -12.10 -17.43 0.15
CA MET A 273 -12.13 -18.88 -0.06
C MET A 273 -11.38 -19.30 -1.33
N TYR A 274 -11.43 -18.47 -2.38
CA TYR A 274 -10.68 -18.75 -3.60
C TYR A 274 -9.17 -18.55 -3.41
N ILE A 275 -8.77 -17.49 -2.70
CA ILE A 275 -7.37 -17.23 -2.31
C ILE A 275 -6.81 -18.39 -1.49
N ASP A 276 -7.58 -18.97 -0.57
CA ASP A 276 -7.16 -20.13 0.23
C ASP A 276 -6.78 -21.30 -0.68
N GLY A 277 -7.60 -21.57 -1.69
CA GLY A 277 -7.30 -22.59 -2.71
C GLY A 277 -6.06 -22.27 -3.55
N LEU A 278 -5.77 -21.00 -3.82
CA LEU A 278 -4.54 -20.59 -4.53
C LEU A 278 -3.30 -20.73 -3.66
N LEU A 279 -3.39 -20.39 -2.37
CA LEU A 279 -2.30 -20.59 -1.41
C LEU A 279 -1.89 -22.05 -1.35
N GLU A 280 -2.87 -22.96 -1.21
CA GLU A 280 -2.63 -24.41 -1.22
C GLU A 280 -2.04 -24.88 -2.57
N ARG A 281 -2.66 -24.48 -3.70
CA ARG A 281 -2.24 -24.90 -5.04
C ARG A 281 -0.79 -24.53 -5.35
N TYR A 282 -0.36 -23.33 -4.94
CA TYR A 282 0.96 -22.79 -5.28
C TYR A 282 1.99 -22.94 -4.14
N GLY A 283 1.63 -23.63 -3.04
CA GLY A 283 2.54 -23.89 -1.91
C GLY A 283 2.93 -22.62 -1.14
N LEU A 284 2.05 -21.62 -1.10
CA LEU A 284 2.30 -20.32 -0.47
C LEU A 284 1.67 -20.32 0.93
N ARG A 285 2.40 -19.82 1.93
CA ARG A 285 1.82 -19.64 3.27
C ARG A 285 0.89 -18.44 3.28
N ASP A 286 -0.14 -18.55 4.10
CA ASP A 286 -0.92 -17.39 4.49
C ASP A 286 -0.18 -16.61 5.58
N MET A 287 -0.18 -15.29 5.43
CA MET A 287 0.31 -14.34 6.43
C MET A 287 -0.86 -13.45 6.83
N ASP A 288 -1.92 -14.08 7.34
CA ASP A 288 -3.19 -13.42 7.61
C ASP A 288 -3.05 -12.21 8.54
N GLU A 289 -3.55 -11.04 8.10
CA GLU A 289 -3.74 -9.85 8.93
C GLU A 289 -5.06 -9.91 9.73
N GLU A 290 -5.99 -10.80 9.37
CA GLU A 290 -7.37 -10.81 9.89
C GLU A 290 -7.72 -12.09 10.66
N GLU A 291 -7.01 -12.38 11.76
CA GLU A 291 -7.72 -12.98 12.91
C GLU A 291 -8.44 -11.83 13.62
N GLU A 292 -9.67 -11.55 13.16
CA GLU A 292 -10.56 -10.57 13.78
C GLU A 292 -10.66 -10.89 15.27
N ALA A 293 -10.05 -10.05 16.11
CA ALA A 293 -10.15 -10.19 17.56
C ALA A 293 -11.64 -10.32 17.93
N PRO A 294 -12.06 -11.38 18.64
CA PRO A 294 -13.46 -11.59 18.96
C PRO A 294 -14.00 -10.34 19.65
N ARG A 295 -15.20 -9.90 19.24
CA ARG A 295 -15.84 -8.72 19.81
C ARG A 295 -15.96 -8.92 21.32
N PRO A 296 -15.76 -7.90 22.17
CA PRO A 296 -15.91 -8.02 23.61
C PRO A 296 -17.26 -8.62 24.06
N GLN A 297 -18.28 -8.56 23.20
CA GLN A 297 -19.62 -9.11 23.43
C GLN A 297 -19.71 -10.64 23.24
N GLU A 298 -18.83 -11.28 22.46
CA GLU A 298 -18.85 -12.73 22.20
C GLU A 298 -18.13 -13.55 23.30
N ARG A 299 -17.25 -12.91 24.09
CA ARG A 299 -16.66 -13.54 25.28
C ARG A 299 -17.66 -13.72 26.43
N ALA A 300 -18.73 -12.94 26.47
CA ALA A 300 -19.76 -13.06 27.51
C ALA A 300 -20.75 -14.21 27.21
N ALA A 301 -20.88 -14.63 25.95
CA ALA A 301 -21.83 -15.66 25.54
C ALA A 301 -21.23 -17.09 25.56
N ALA A 302 -19.92 -17.24 25.39
CA ALA A 302 -19.26 -18.57 25.38
C ALA A 302 -19.01 -19.16 26.79
N GLY A 303 -19.46 -18.49 27.85
CA GLY A 303 -19.25 -18.90 29.25
C GLY A 303 -20.36 -19.77 29.85
N LEU A 304 -21.45 -20.07 29.13
CA LEU A 304 -22.56 -20.85 29.64
C LEU A 304 -23.12 -21.79 28.56
N GLN A 305 -23.31 -23.05 28.95
CA GLN A 305 -23.89 -24.19 28.20
C GLN A 305 -22.82 -24.99 27.43
N GLY A 306 -22.46 -26.22 27.80
CA GLY A 306 -23.28 -27.29 28.35
C GLY A 306 -23.43 -28.35 27.26
N ARG A 307 -22.78 -29.50 27.47
CA ARG A 307 -22.74 -30.66 26.56
C ARG A 307 -24.13 -31.00 25.98
N SER A 308 -24.21 -31.25 24.67
CA SER A 308 -25.06 -32.34 24.15
C SER A 308 -24.59 -32.82 22.78
N SER A 309 -24.70 -34.14 22.62
CA SER A 309 -24.43 -34.97 21.45
C SER A 309 -25.47 -34.77 20.34
N GLY A 310 -25.02 -34.60 19.09
CA GLY A 310 -25.89 -34.63 17.90
C GLY A 310 -25.10 -35.07 16.67
N LYS A 311 -25.66 -36.03 15.92
CA LYS A 311 -25.11 -36.64 14.69
C LYS A 311 -24.87 -35.61 13.55
N PRO A 312 -24.00 -35.91 12.58
CA PRO A 312 -23.79 -35.03 11.44
C PRO A 312 -25.03 -35.01 10.54
N LEU A 313 -25.52 -33.82 10.23
CA LEU A 313 -26.55 -33.57 9.22
C LEU A 313 -25.87 -33.55 7.85
N GLU A 314 -26.20 -34.52 7.00
CA GLU A 314 -25.94 -34.45 5.56
C GLU A 314 -26.81 -33.32 4.98
N VAL A 315 -26.17 -32.34 4.35
CA VAL A 315 -26.85 -31.29 3.60
C VAL A 315 -26.70 -31.63 2.12
N ALA A 316 -27.81 -32.06 1.50
CA ALA A 316 -27.90 -32.25 0.06
C ALA A 316 -27.79 -30.88 -0.64
N TRP A 317 -26.86 -30.78 -1.58
CA TRP A 317 -26.68 -29.63 -2.46
C TRP A 317 -27.70 -29.67 -3.60
N GLU A 318 -28.53 -28.64 -3.72
CA GLU A 318 -29.31 -28.38 -4.93
C GLU A 318 -28.74 -27.16 -5.66
N PRO A 319 -28.46 -27.26 -6.97
CA PRO A 319 -27.98 -26.12 -7.75
C PRO A 319 -29.11 -25.10 -8.02
N PRO A 320 -28.79 -23.80 -8.12
CA PRO A 320 -29.77 -22.75 -8.38
C PRO A 320 -30.40 -22.86 -9.80
N PRO A 321 -31.66 -22.38 -9.98
CA PRO A 321 -32.36 -22.51 -11.26
C PRO A 321 -31.71 -21.69 -12.37
N ALA A 322 -31.71 -22.27 -13.58
CA ALA A 322 -31.17 -21.65 -14.79
C ALA A 322 -31.95 -20.39 -15.18
N VAL A 323 -31.20 -19.36 -15.58
CA VAL A 323 -31.73 -18.11 -16.14
C VAL A 323 -32.25 -18.37 -17.56
N PRO A 324 -33.50 -18.02 -17.91
CA PRO A 324 -34.02 -18.26 -19.25
C PRO A 324 -33.49 -17.22 -20.24
N GLY A 325 -32.92 -17.68 -21.35
CA GLY A 325 -32.77 -16.87 -22.57
C GLY A 325 -31.43 -16.91 -23.28
N CYS A 326 -31.08 -18.05 -23.89
CA CYS A 326 -30.44 -18.02 -25.21
C CYS A 326 -30.77 -19.32 -25.94
N ALA A 327 -31.75 -19.24 -26.84
CA ALA A 327 -32.10 -20.30 -27.75
C ALA A 327 -31.21 -20.22 -29.01
N GLY A 328 -30.73 -21.39 -29.47
CA GLY A 328 -30.07 -21.60 -30.76
C GLY A 328 -28.54 -21.48 -30.68
N SER A 329 -27.73 -22.48 -31.01
CA SER A 329 -27.99 -23.71 -31.77
C SER A 329 -26.83 -24.70 -31.57
N GLY A 330 -27.16 -25.96 -31.35
CA GLY A 330 -26.40 -27.10 -31.92
C GLY A 330 -25.21 -27.63 -31.13
N CYS A 331 -25.49 -28.42 -30.08
CA CYS A 331 -24.57 -29.46 -29.62
C CYS A 331 -24.37 -30.53 -30.70
N ALA A 332 -23.13 -31.00 -30.85
CA ALA A 332 -22.85 -32.42 -31.04
C ALA A 332 -21.57 -32.77 -30.27
N ALA A 333 -21.77 -33.48 -29.17
CA ALA A 333 -20.72 -34.10 -28.38
C ALA A 333 -20.21 -35.37 -29.07
N ALA A 334 -18.92 -35.66 -28.92
CA ALA A 334 -18.40 -37.02 -28.96
C ALA A 334 -17.23 -37.12 -27.98
N ASN A 335 -17.48 -37.79 -26.86
CA ASN A 335 -16.45 -38.37 -26.00
C ASN A 335 -15.84 -39.59 -26.71
N ALA A 336 -14.53 -39.76 -26.60
CA ALA A 336 -13.91 -41.08 -26.58
C ALA A 336 -12.54 -40.99 -25.87
N ASP A 337 -12.44 -41.70 -24.75
CA ASP A 337 -11.21 -42.14 -24.12
C ASP A 337 -10.32 -42.91 -25.11
N ALA A 338 -9.00 -42.69 -25.06
CA ALA A 338 -8.02 -43.77 -25.24
C ALA A 338 -6.62 -43.32 -24.80
N ALA A 339 -6.02 -44.18 -23.99
CA ALA A 339 -4.68 -44.12 -23.46
C ALA A 339 -3.58 -44.27 -24.54
N GLY A 340 -2.37 -43.83 -24.16
CA GLY A 340 -1.16 -44.61 -24.42
C GLY A 340 -0.14 -44.01 -25.40
N ASN A 341 1.08 -43.85 -24.85
CA ASN A 341 2.39 -43.74 -25.54
C ASN A 341 2.60 -42.46 -26.37
N GLY A 342 3.71 -41.74 -26.29
CA GLY A 342 5.07 -42.07 -25.92
C GLY A 342 5.99 -41.46 -26.99
N CYS A 343 7.13 -40.91 -26.56
CA CYS A 343 8.22 -40.38 -27.42
C CYS A 343 7.85 -39.14 -28.28
N ALA A 344 8.74 -38.24 -28.66
CA ALA A 344 10.13 -37.95 -28.33
C ALA A 344 10.43 -36.57 -28.96
N ALA A 345 11.57 -36.02 -28.56
CA ALA A 345 12.21 -34.80 -29.05
C ALA A 345 12.09 -34.51 -30.56
N ALA A 346 12.00 -33.22 -30.87
CA ALA A 346 12.64 -32.65 -32.05
C ALA A 346 12.97 -31.16 -31.78
N SER A 347 14.22 -30.95 -31.40
CA SER A 347 14.98 -29.73 -31.59
C SER A 347 15.01 -29.34 -33.07
N ALA A 348 14.85 -28.05 -33.37
CA ALA A 348 15.33 -27.47 -34.62
C ALA A 348 15.85 -26.05 -34.33
N ASP A 349 17.17 -25.99 -34.11
CA ASP A 349 17.98 -24.81 -34.37
C ASP A 349 17.86 -24.43 -35.85
N ALA A 350 17.69 -23.13 -36.12
CA ALA A 350 18.07 -22.53 -37.39
C ALA A 350 18.74 -21.19 -37.11
N SER A 351 20.07 -21.25 -37.13
CA SER A 351 21.00 -20.13 -37.17
C SER A 351 20.82 -19.36 -38.48
N GLY A 352 20.84 -18.03 -38.42
CA GLY A 352 20.79 -17.15 -39.59
C GLY A 352 21.41 -15.80 -39.27
N ASN A 353 22.74 -15.78 -39.29
CA ASN A 353 23.59 -14.59 -39.13
C ASN A 353 23.58 -13.77 -40.44
N GLY A 354 23.56 -12.44 -40.35
CA GLY A 354 23.66 -11.56 -41.52
C GLY A 354 23.36 -10.09 -41.19
N GLY A 355 24.36 -9.35 -40.72
CA GLY A 355 24.26 -7.91 -40.54
C GLY A 355 24.38 -7.14 -41.86
N PHE A 356 23.99 -5.86 -41.86
CA PHE A 356 24.74 -4.75 -42.45
C PHE A 356 24.14 -3.40 -42.02
N ALA A 357 25.04 -2.43 -41.85
CA ALA A 357 24.81 -1.04 -41.48
C ALA A 357 24.33 -0.17 -42.66
N GLY A 358 23.79 1.03 -42.39
CA GLY A 358 23.84 2.13 -43.37
C GLY A 358 22.71 3.16 -43.31
N ALA A 359 22.97 4.26 -42.60
CA ALA A 359 22.71 5.68 -42.91
C ALA A 359 21.53 6.15 -43.83
N ALA A 360 20.77 7.09 -43.25
CA ALA A 360 20.51 8.47 -43.70
C ALA A 360 19.95 8.81 -45.10
N GLY A 361 18.93 9.68 -45.04
CA GLY A 361 18.52 10.67 -46.04
C GLY A 361 17.29 10.28 -46.86
N ASP A 362 16.42 11.16 -47.31
CA ASP A 362 16.00 12.53 -46.98
C ASP A 362 14.78 12.80 -47.91
N SER A 363 14.09 13.94 -47.71
CA SER A 363 13.09 14.56 -48.62
C SER A 363 11.68 13.96 -48.68
N ALA A 364 10.61 14.72 -48.96
CA ALA A 364 10.17 16.10 -48.71
C ALA A 364 8.82 16.26 -49.45
N SER A 365 7.79 16.81 -48.82
CA SER A 365 6.75 17.69 -49.41
C SER A 365 5.65 17.93 -48.36
N ARG A 366 5.59 19.12 -47.74
CA ARG A 366 4.88 20.35 -48.17
C ARG A 366 3.36 20.30 -47.95
N GLY A 367 2.87 21.26 -47.17
CA GLY A 367 1.45 21.55 -46.95
C GLY A 367 1.23 22.54 -45.79
N GLU A 368 1.73 23.78 -45.95
CA GLU A 368 1.40 24.93 -45.10
C GLU A 368 -0.06 25.34 -45.26
N PHE A 369 -0.73 25.70 -44.17
CA PHE A 369 -1.76 26.74 -44.16
C PHE A 369 -1.74 27.46 -42.80
N ALA A 370 -1.32 28.73 -42.85
CA ALA A 370 -1.49 29.72 -41.80
C ALA A 370 -2.40 30.82 -42.33
N CYS A 371 -3.33 31.30 -41.50
CA CYS A 371 -3.86 32.67 -41.58
C CYS A 371 -4.62 33.00 -40.29
N GLY A 372 -4.06 33.89 -39.46
CA GLY A 372 -4.84 34.90 -38.73
C GLY A 372 -5.19 36.07 -39.67
N PRO A 373 -5.85 37.17 -39.21
CA PRO A 373 -5.26 38.02 -38.16
C PRO A 373 -6.23 38.81 -37.23
N ASP A 374 -5.60 39.45 -36.23
CA ASP A 374 -5.84 40.78 -35.61
C ASP A 374 -7.08 41.16 -34.76
N ALA A 375 -6.82 41.52 -33.50
CA ALA A 375 -6.80 42.91 -32.95
C ALA A 375 -7.19 42.90 -31.43
N ALA A 376 -6.25 43.19 -30.51
CA ALA A 376 -5.97 44.48 -29.86
C ALA A 376 -7.13 44.97 -28.93
N ARG A 377 -6.99 45.32 -27.64
CA ARG A 377 -6.09 46.28 -26.98
C ARG A 377 -6.30 46.27 -25.43
N GLN A 378 -5.21 46.53 -24.68
CA GLN A 378 -5.05 47.49 -23.53
C GLN A 378 -5.94 47.34 -22.26
N SER A 379 -5.56 47.69 -21.04
CA SER A 379 -4.34 48.09 -20.29
C SER A 379 -4.83 48.51 -18.89
N ALA A 380 -4.05 48.31 -17.83
CA ALA A 380 -3.81 49.25 -16.70
C ALA A 380 -3.49 48.51 -15.39
N GLY A 381 -2.32 48.82 -14.83
CA GLY A 381 -1.91 48.51 -13.47
C GLY A 381 -2.27 49.62 -12.45
N PRO A 382 -1.81 49.50 -11.18
CA PRO A 382 -2.41 50.09 -9.98
C PRO A 382 -1.72 51.37 -9.50
N PRO A 383 -2.20 52.00 -8.42
CA PRO A 383 -1.39 52.17 -7.20
C PRO A 383 -2.25 52.08 -5.90
N GLY A 384 -1.78 52.08 -4.65
CA GLY A 384 -0.48 52.37 -4.05
C GLY A 384 -0.57 52.32 -2.50
N ASP A 385 0.58 52.54 -1.87
CA ASP A 385 0.99 52.39 -0.46
C ASP A 385 0.23 53.18 0.63
N ALA A 386 0.35 52.75 1.91
CA ALA A 386 1.26 53.38 2.91
C ALA A 386 0.88 53.15 4.40
N ARG A 387 1.91 52.74 5.17
CA ARG A 387 2.37 53.22 6.51
C ARG A 387 1.35 53.33 7.68
N ALA A 388 1.49 52.56 8.75
CA ALA A 388 2.39 52.73 9.93
C ALA A 388 1.86 53.69 11.02
N VAL A 389 2.05 53.29 12.30
CA VAL A 389 2.45 54.09 13.50
C VAL A 389 1.71 53.69 14.80
N ALA A 390 2.52 53.14 15.72
CA ALA A 390 2.70 53.40 17.16
C ALA A 390 1.60 53.23 18.22
N ALA A 391 2.00 52.47 19.25
CA ALA A 391 2.09 52.78 20.69
C ALA A 391 0.85 53.24 21.47
N GLY A 392 0.57 52.52 22.56
CA GLY A 392 -0.32 52.97 23.62
C GLY A 392 -0.33 52.02 24.83
N THR A 393 0.06 52.57 25.97
CA THR A 393 0.39 51.93 27.25
C THR A 393 -0.80 51.60 28.17
N LYS A 394 -0.56 50.60 29.02
CA LYS A 394 -0.89 50.49 30.48
C LYS A 394 -2.34 50.29 30.97
N ALA A 395 -2.38 49.34 31.91
CA ALA A 395 -3.07 49.31 33.20
C ALA A 395 -4.50 48.76 33.28
N GLY A 396 -4.72 47.98 34.35
CA GLY A 396 -6.02 47.89 35.02
C GLY A 396 -6.52 46.48 35.26
N ALA A 397 -6.24 45.95 36.45
CA ALA A 397 -6.91 44.79 37.00
C ALA A 397 -8.42 45.02 37.13
N GLY A 398 -9.20 43.96 36.90
CA GLY A 398 -10.63 43.95 37.16
C GLY A 398 -11.25 42.63 36.72
N THR A 399 -11.51 41.74 37.66
CA THR A 399 -12.37 40.56 37.45
C THR A 399 -13.83 41.01 37.38
N PRO A 400 -14.61 40.56 36.39
CA PRO A 400 -16.03 40.30 36.65
C PRO A 400 -16.48 38.98 35.96
N PRO A 401 -17.77 38.63 36.01
CA PRO A 401 -18.34 37.53 36.79
C PRO A 401 -18.56 36.25 35.94
N ALA A 402 -18.93 35.15 36.59
CA ALA A 402 -19.31 33.90 35.93
C ALA A 402 -20.54 34.07 35.01
N PRO A 403 -20.50 33.60 33.75
CA PRO A 403 -21.69 33.43 32.91
C PRO A 403 -22.20 31.98 32.97
N GLY A 404 -23.53 31.86 32.96
CA GLY A 404 -24.30 30.62 33.06
C GLY A 404 -24.27 29.72 31.82
N PRO A 405 -25.11 28.67 31.80
CA PRO A 405 -25.00 27.57 30.86
C PRO A 405 -25.64 27.98 29.53
N ASP A 406 -24.80 28.31 28.55
CA ASP A 406 -25.03 28.02 27.13
C ASP A 406 -23.85 28.58 26.33
N SER A 407 -22.91 27.70 25.98
CA SER A 407 -21.86 27.97 24.99
C SER A 407 -21.42 26.65 24.34
N PRO A 408 -21.20 26.62 23.01
CA PRO A 408 -20.84 25.43 22.24
C PRO A 408 -19.44 24.90 22.62
N PRO A 409 -19.14 23.61 22.38
CA PRO A 409 -17.94 22.97 22.91
C PRO A 409 -16.65 23.60 22.37
N ALA A 410 -15.74 23.85 23.32
CA ALA A 410 -14.42 24.43 23.11
C ALA A 410 -13.55 23.64 22.15
N GLN A 411 -12.84 24.38 21.29
CA GLN A 411 -11.67 23.91 20.55
C GLN A 411 -10.60 23.44 21.55
N LEU A 412 -10.26 22.15 21.48
CA LEU A 412 -9.09 21.59 22.16
C LEU A 412 -7.82 22.02 21.42
N VAL A 413 -7.16 23.03 21.97
CA VAL A 413 -5.76 23.32 21.74
C VAL A 413 -4.94 22.17 22.31
N PHE A 414 -4.32 21.36 21.46
CA PHE A 414 -3.26 20.45 21.88
C PHE A 414 -1.91 20.99 21.38
N SER A 415 -1.13 21.51 22.33
CA SER A 415 0.32 21.50 22.23
C SER A 415 0.81 20.05 22.36
N PHE A 416 1.58 19.53 21.39
CA PHE A 416 2.86 18.78 21.56
C PHE A 416 3.37 18.09 20.29
#